data_AF-S2LBD0-F1
#
_entry.id   AF-S2LBD0-F1
#
_cell.length_a   1.000
_cell.length_b   1.000
_cell.length_c   1.000
_cell.angle_alpha   90.00
_cell.angle_beta   90.00
_cell.angle_gamma   90.00
#
_symmetry.space_group_name_H-M   'P 1'
#
loop_
_entity.id
_entity.type
_entity.pdbx_description
1 polymer ?
#
loop_
_entity_poly.entity_id
_entity_poly.type
_entity_poly.pdbx_seq_one_letter_code
_entity_poly.pdbx_strand_id
1 'polypeptide(L)' 'MEQGGLAVSVFQDAAGQGAGAVDAAVSLISGEDIDSKIMIPFVLVTRENLASFKE' A
#
# COMPACT_ATOMS: atom_id res chain seq x y z
N MET A 1 2.15 7.39 -16.79
CA MET A 1 1.68 8.77 -16.56
C MET A 1 2.57 9.78 -17.26
N GLU A 2 3.90 9.66 -17.15
CA GLU A 2 4.86 10.63 -17.73
C GLU A 2 4.95 10.56 -19.26
N GLN A 3 4.91 9.37 -19.85
CA GLN A 3 4.96 9.18 -21.30
C GLN A 3 3.61 9.47 -21.99
N GLY A 4 2.71 10.22 -21.34
CA GLY A 4 1.44 10.68 -21.92
C GLY A 4 0.32 9.65 -22.05
N GLY A 5 0.64 8.34 -22.15
CA GLY A 5 -0.34 7.27 -22.42
C GLY A 5 -1.20 6.79 -21.26
N LEU A 6 -1.02 7.32 -20.04
CA LEU A 6 -1.79 6.93 -18.84
C LEU A 6 -2.35 8.18 -18.18
N ALA A 7 -3.66 8.23 -17.96
CA ALA A 7 -4.37 9.37 -17.38
C ALA A 7 -4.49 9.31 -15.86
N VAL A 8 -4.72 8.11 -15.30
CA VAL A 8 -4.81 7.83 -13.87
C VAL A 8 -4.20 6.45 -13.58
N SER A 9 -3.76 6.25 -12.34
CA SER A 9 -3.34 4.95 -11.80
C SER A 9 -3.71 4.90 -10.32
N VAL A 10 -3.44 3.77 -9.67
CA VAL A 10 -3.42 3.70 -8.21
C VAL A 10 -2.00 3.40 -7.73
N PHE A 11 -1.60 4.01 -6.62
CA PHE A 11 -0.44 3.60 -5.86
C PHE A 11 -0.88 2.48 -4.91
N GLN A 12 -0.14 1.39 -4.97
CA GLN A 12 -0.28 0.27 -4.07
C GLN A 12 0.96 0.21 -3.18
N ASP A 13 0.77 0.45 -1.89
CA ASP A 13 1.88 0.49 -0.93
C ASP A 13 2.40 -0.92 -0.65
N ALA A 14 3.41 -1.34 -1.42
CA ALA A 14 4.05 -2.64 -1.26
C ALA A 14 4.86 -2.73 0.05
N ALA A 15 5.48 -1.63 0.48
CA ALA A 15 6.25 -1.60 1.73
C ALA A 15 5.33 -1.72 2.94
N GLY A 16 4.21 -0.98 2.96
CA GLY A 16 3.18 -1.10 4.00
C GLY A 16 2.54 -2.48 4.05
N GLN A 17 2.33 -3.15 2.90
CA GLN A 17 1.88 -4.54 2.88
C GLN A 17 2.91 -5.50 3.48
N GLY A 18 4.19 -5.35 3.14
CA GLY A 18 5.26 -6.18 3.70
C GLY A 18 5.40 -5.99 5.21
N ALA A 19 5.42 -4.75 5.68
CA ALA A 19 5.49 -4.42 7.11
C ALA A 19 4.27 -4.96 7.87
N GLY A 20 3.05 -4.68 7.39
CA GLY A 20 1.83 -5.15 8.01
C GLY A 20 1.74 -6.68 8.09
N ALA A 21 2.29 -7.40 7.11
CA ALA A 21 2.36 -8.86 7.15
C ALA A 21 3.30 -9.38 8.26
N VAL A 22 4.45 -8.73 8.46
CA VAL A 22 5.37 -9.07 9.55
C VAL A 22 4.75 -8.74 10.90
N ASP A 23 4.15 -7.57 11.06
CA ASP A 23 3.48 -7.15 12.29
C ASP A 23 2.35 -8.12 12.67
N ALA A 24 1.51 -8.50 11.68
CA ALA A 24 0.46 -9.50 11.89
C ALA A 24 1.01 -10.85 12.37
N ALA A 25 2.13 -11.31 11.81
CA ALA A 25 2.77 -12.55 12.25
C ALA A 25 3.26 -12.45 13.70
N VAL A 26 3.83 -11.31 14.10
CA VAL A 26 4.27 -11.08 15.48
C VAL A 26 3.09 -11.06 16.46
N SER A 27 2.00 -10.36 16.13
CA SER A 27 0.78 -10.35 16.95
C SER A 27 0.18 -11.74 17.13
N LEU A 28 0.08 -12.53 16.05
CA LEU A 28 -0.42 -13.92 16.12
C LEU A 28 0.43 -14.80 17.04
N ILE A 29 1.76 -14.72 16.93
CA ILE A 29 2.68 -15.48 17.80
C ILE A 29 2.52 -15.04 19.27
N SER A 30 2.19 -13.77 19.50
CA SER A 30 1.96 -13.20 20.83
C SER A 30 0.58 -13.55 21.41
N GLY A 31 -0.27 -14.26 20.67
CA GLY A 31 -1.60 -14.67 21.11
C GLY A 31 -2.65 -13.56 21.05
N GLU A 32 -2.37 -12.48 20.33
CA GLU A 32 -3.32 -11.40 20.10
C GLU A 32 -4.38 -11.82 19.07
N ASP A 33 -5.61 -11.36 19.26
CA ASP A 33 -6.65 -11.51 18.25
C ASP A 33 -6.50 -10.38 17.23
N ILE A 34 -6.39 -10.75 15.95
CA ILE A 34 -6.23 -9.80 14.85
C ILE A 34 -7.24 -10.08 13.75
N ASP A 35 -7.54 -9.05 12.97
CA ASP A 35 -8.42 -9.22 11.81
C ASP A 35 -7.82 -10.21 10.81
N SER A 36 -8.66 -11.15 10.36
CA SER A 36 -8.30 -12.12 9.32
C SER A 36 -7.92 -11.50 7.98
N LYS A 37 -8.26 -10.22 7.76
CA LYS A 37 -7.96 -9.46 6.54
C LYS A 37 -7.49 -8.06 6.92
N ILE A 38 -6.20 -7.80 6.72
CA ILE A 38 -5.59 -6.49 6.89
C ILE A 38 -5.48 -5.84 5.50
N MET A 39 -6.24 -4.77 5.28
CA MET A 39 -6.32 -4.09 3.99
C MET A 39 -5.47 -2.81 4.00
N ILE A 40 -4.44 -2.78 3.16
CA ILE A 40 -3.67 -1.55 2.92
C ILE A 40 -4.38 -0.74 1.83
N PRO A 41 -4.74 0.53 2.09
CA PRO A 41 -5.53 1.32 1.16
C PRO A 41 -4.74 1.69 -0.09
N PHE A 42 -5.40 1.64 -1.23
CA PHE A 42 -4.89 2.22 -2.47
C PHE A 42 -5.01 3.74 -2.43
N VAL A 43 -4.06 4.42 -3.07
CA VAL A 43 -4.13 5.88 -3.24
C VAL A 43 -4.29 6.19 -4.73
N LEU A 44 -5.30 6.99 -5.07
CA LEU A 44 -5.48 7.46 -6.46
C LEU A 44 -4.28 8.32 -6.87
N VAL A 45 -3.68 7.99 -8.00
CA VAL A 45 -2.60 8.78 -8.60
C VAL A 45 -3.13 9.50 -9.83
N THR A 46 -3.03 10.83 -9.81
CA THR A 46 -3.28 11.75 -10.91
C THR A 46 -1.95 12.36 -11.36
N ARG A 47 -1.95 13.19 -12.42
CA ARG A 47 -0.75 13.94 -12.79
C ARG A 47 -0.30 14.93 -11.72
N GLU A 48 -1.23 15.42 -10.91
CA GLU A 48 -0.98 16.45 -9.89
C GLU A 48 -0.20 15.91 -8.69
N ASN A 49 -0.45 14.65 -8.32
CA ASN A 49 0.19 14.02 -7.16
C ASN A 49 1.26 12.98 -7.54
N LEU A 50 1.54 12.77 -8.83
CA LEU A 50 2.50 11.77 -9.29
C LEU A 50 3.88 11.93 -8.65
N ALA A 51 4.33 13.17 -8.43
CA ALA A 51 5.64 13.45 -7.84
C ALA A 51 5.81 12.88 -6.42
N SER A 52 4.72 12.67 -5.68
CA SER A 52 4.75 12.06 -4.33
C SER A 52 5.01 10.55 -4.34
N PHE A 53 4.97 9.91 -5.50
CA PHE A 53 5.10 8.45 -5.66
C PHE A 53 6.25 8.06 -6.60
N LYS A 54 7.11 9.01 -6.97
CA LYS A 54 8.35 8.73 -7.71
C LYS A 54 9.46 8.50 -6.69
N GLU A 55 10.22 7.42 -6.90
CA GLU A 55 11.46 7.14 -6.16
C GLU A 55 12.57 8.14 -6.50
#